data_AF-A0A7C1I4Z0-F1
#
_entry.id   AF-A0A7C1I4Z0-F1
#
_cell.length_a   1.000
_cell.length_b   1.000
_cell.length_c   1.000
_cell.angle_alpha   90.00
_cell.angle_beta   90.00
_cell.angle_gamma   90.00
#
_symmetry.space_group_name_H-M   'P 1'
#
loop_
_entity.id
_entity.type
_entity.pdbx_description
1 polymer ?
#
loop_
_entity_poly.entity_id
_entity_poly.type
_entity_poly.pdbx_seq_one_letter_code
_entity_poly.pdbx_strand_id
1 'polypeptide(L)'
;MLILAGLVDWINAISQLLFTVVFLLLFLGFNQRLQVFLQSRNISAKLKVLETYALESKQKTIEFLKNNGSQNPESVFNTASEYFVISPVDIEPTDIIRRLETLLRTQETRFEKLVEETLPNTDKFTRSLALTALEISAALNQVYKIVRHYLLLGRKTNNWIL
;
A
#
# COMPACT_ATOMS: atom_id res chain seq x y z
N MET A 1 -9.49 -66.68 13.23
CA MET A 1 -9.75 -65.84 12.03
C MET A 1 -10.83 -64.78 12.28
N LEU A 2 -11.91 -65.08 13.02
CA LEU A 2 -13.00 -64.13 13.33
C LEU A 2 -12.62 -62.96 14.27
N ILE A 3 -11.76 -63.18 15.27
CA ILE A 3 -11.36 -62.13 16.25
C ILE A 3 -10.38 -61.11 15.61
N LEU A 4 -9.52 -61.58 14.69
CA LEU A 4 -8.60 -60.74 13.92
C LEU A 4 -9.35 -59.81 12.96
N ALA A 5 -10.46 -60.28 12.36
CA ALA A 5 -11.30 -59.45 11.49
C ALA A 5 -11.95 -58.29 12.27
N GLY A 6 -12.53 -58.57 13.44
CA GLY A 6 -13.12 -57.53 14.28
C GLY A 6 -12.10 -56.48 14.75
N LEU A 7 -10.90 -56.90 15.15
CA LEU A 7 -9.82 -55.95 15.52
C LEU A 7 -9.39 -55.06 14.35
N VAL A 8 -9.32 -55.60 13.13
CA VAL A 8 -9.00 -54.83 11.92
C VAL A 8 -10.11 -53.81 11.62
N ASP A 9 -11.38 -54.16 11.82
CA ASP A 9 -12.49 -53.22 11.64
C ASP A 9 -12.46 -52.06 12.64
N TRP A 10 -12.14 -52.32 13.92
CA TRP A 10 -11.97 -51.28 14.92
C TRP A 10 -10.76 -50.37 14.62
N ILE A 11 -9.65 -50.94 14.17
CA ILE A 11 -8.46 -50.18 13.75
C ILE A 11 -8.78 -49.28 12.56
N ASN A 12 -9.52 -49.80 11.57
CA ASN A 12 -9.95 -49.03 10.40
C ASN A 12 -10.92 -47.90 10.79
N ALA A 13 -11.88 -48.17 11.68
CA ALA A 13 -12.81 -47.17 12.18
C ALA A 13 -12.09 -46.05 12.95
N ILE A 14 -11.13 -46.40 13.81
CA ILE A 14 -10.31 -45.42 14.54
C ILE A 14 -9.45 -44.60 13.57
N SER A 15 -8.82 -45.24 12.59
CA SER A 15 -8.01 -44.57 11.57
C SER A 15 -8.84 -43.61 10.71
N GLN A 16 -10.03 -44.03 10.27
CA GLN A 16 -10.97 -43.16 9.54
C GLN A 16 -11.42 -41.99 10.39
N LEU A 17 -11.79 -42.21 11.66
CA LEU A 17 -12.21 -41.13 12.55
C LEU A 17 -11.08 -40.12 12.78
N LEU A 18 -9.85 -40.59 12.98
CA LEU A 18 -8.68 -39.73 13.13
C LEU A 18 -8.38 -38.94 11.85
N PHE A 19 -8.47 -39.59 10.68
CA PHE A 19 -8.34 -38.92 9.38
C PHE A 19 -9.42 -37.86 9.18
N THR A 20 -10.68 -38.16 9.50
CA THR A 20 -11.80 -37.20 9.39
C THR A 20 -11.63 -36.00 10.31
N VAL A 21 -11.15 -36.21 11.55
CA VAL A 21 -10.89 -35.11 12.49
C VAL A 21 -9.75 -34.21 12.00
N VAL A 22 -8.65 -34.80 11.50
CA VAL A 22 -7.54 -34.03 10.92
C VAL A 22 -7.99 -33.26 9.66
N PHE A 23 -8.79 -33.90 8.82
CA PHE A 23 -9.35 -33.27 7.62
C PHE A 23 -10.28 -32.09 7.97
N LEU A 24 -11.14 -32.25 8.98
CA LEU A 24 -11.98 -31.18 9.50
C LEU A 24 -11.16 -30.03 10.07
N LEU A 25 -10.09 -30.30 10.83
CA LEU A 25 -9.22 -29.24 11.36
C LEU A 25 -8.51 -28.43 10.25
N LEU A 26 -8.09 -29.10 9.18
CA LEU A 26 -7.51 -28.43 8.02
C LEU A 26 -8.55 -27.60 7.25
N PHE A 27 -9.79 -28.10 7.14
CA PHE A 27 -10.86 -27.45 6.37
C PHE A 27 -11.57 -26.31 7.13
N LEU A 28 -11.69 -26.40 8.45
CA LEU A 28 -12.35 -25.40 9.32
C LEU A 28 -11.57 -24.08 9.46
N GLY A 29 -10.49 -23.88 8.70
CA GLY A 29 -9.83 -22.59 8.59
C GLY A 29 -8.92 -22.22 9.78
N PHE A 30 -8.55 -23.18 10.64
CA PHE A 30 -7.52 -22.94 11.67
C PHE A 30 -6.19 -22.50 11.04
N ASN A 31 -5.85 -23.08 9.89
CA ASN A 31 -4.70 -22.70 9.08
C ASN A 31 -4.79 -21.25 8.56
N GLN A 32 -6.00 -20.75 8.27
CA GLN A 32 -6.20 -19.44 7.64
C GLN A 32 -5.84 -18.28 8.56
N ARG A 33 -6.20 -18.33 9.85
CA ARG A 33 -5.82 -17.29 10.83
C ARG A 33 -4.31 -17.25 11.06
N LEU A 34 -3.68 -18.43 11.13
CA LEU A 34 -2.24 -18.55 11.29
C LEU A 34 -1.49 -18.01 10.06
N GLN A 35 -1.97 -18.32 8.86
CA GLN A 35 -1.41 -17.79 7.62
C GLN A 35 -1.51 -16.27 7.54
N VAL A 36 -2.68 -15.69 7.85
CA VAL A 36 -2.86 -14.22 7.88
C VAL A 36 -1.91 -13.58 8.89
N PHE A 37 -1.76 -14.17 10.08
CA PHE A 37 -0.82 -13.67 11.07
C PHE A 37 0.62 -13.64 10.55
N LEU A 38 1.12 -14.76 10.01
CA LEU A 38 2.48 -14.87 9.47
C LEU A 38 2.71 -13.93 8.28
N GLN A 39 1.78 -13.90 7.33
CA GLN A 39 1.88 -13.02 6.16
C GLN A 39 1.83 -11.54 6.56
N SER A 40 0.94 -11.16 7.48
CA SER A 40 0.85 -9.78 7.98
C SER A 40 2.16 -9.32 8.64
N ARG A 41 2.89 -10.22 9.31
CA ARG A 41 4.21 -9.91 9.89
C ARG A 41 5.24 -9.65 8.78
N ASN A 42 5.26 -10.47 7.74
CA ASN A 42 6.16 -10.28 6.59
C ASN A 42 5.87 -8.97 5.86
N ILE A 43 4.59 -8.67 5.59
CA ILE A 43 4.15 -7.41 4.99
C ILE A 43 4.52 -6.23 5.89
N SER A 44 4.34 -6.35 7.21
CA SER A 44 4.72 -5.27 8.15
C SER A 44 6.22 -4.97 8.10
N ALA A 45 7.06 -6.00 8.00
CA ALA A 45 8.51 -5.82 7.90
C ALA A 45 8.89 -5.06 6.63
N LYS A 46 8.26 -5.39 5.49
CA LYS A 46 8.46 -4.67 4.22
C LYS A 46 7.86 -3.26 4.24
N LEU A 47 6.71 -3.10 4.88
CA LEU A 47 6.07 -1.79 5.05
C LEU A 47 6.96 -0.84 5.84
N LYS A 48 7.71 -1.33 6.83
CA LYS A 48 8.68 -0.53 7.57
C LYS A 48 9.80 0.01 6.65
N VAL A 49 10.21 -0.76 5.64
CA VAL A 49 11.18 -0.28 4.65
C VAL A 49 10.58 0.83 3.79
N LEU A 50 9.32 0.67 3.34
CA LEU A 50 8.59 1.71 2.61
C LEU A 50 8.40 2.98 3.44
N GLU A 51 8.12 2.82 4.73
CA GLU A 51 8.01 3.92 5.70
C GLU A 51 9.32 4.71 5.77
N THR A 52 10.45 4.01 5.90
CA THR A 52 11.78 4.65 5.89
C THR A 52 12.00 5.43 4.60
N TYR A 53 11.71 4.86 3.43
CA TYR A 53 11.86 5.58 2.15
C TYR A 53 10.95 6.81 2.04
N ALA A 54 9.70 6.71 2.49
CA ALA A 54 8.78 7.84 2.51
C ALA A 54 9.28 8.96 3.44
N LEU A 55 9.76 8.60 4.64
CA LEU A 55 10.30 9.56 5.63
C LEU A 55 11.61 10.22 5.16
N GLU A 56 12.55 9.44 4.65
CA GLU A 56 13.82 9.96 4.13
C GLU A 56 13.58 10.87 2.92
N SER A 57 12.70 10.46 2.00
CA SER A 57 12.33 11.28 0.84
C SER A 57 11.67 12.59 1.26
N LYS A 58 10.77 12.54 2.26
CA LYS A 58 10.13 13.72 2.82
C LYS A 58 11.18 14.67 3.42
N GLN A 59 12.10 14.16 4.23
CA GLN A 59 13.16 14.96 4.85
C GLN A 59 14.06 15.61 3.79
N LYS A 60 14.53 14.85 2.80
CA LYS A 60 15.36 15.38 1.71
C LYS A 60 14.65 16.47 0.91
N THR A 61 13.36 16.30 0.65
CA THR A 61 12.55 17.30 -0.08
C THR A 61 12.39 18.58 0.74
N ILE A 62 12.07 18.46 2.04
CA ILE A 62 11.94 19.61 2.95
C ILE A 62 13.27 20.35 3.06
N GLU A 63 14.37 19.62 3.22
CA GLU A 63 15.72 20.20 3.30
C GLU A 63 16.09 20.92 2.00
N PHE A 64 15.79 20.31 0.84
CA PHE A 64 15.99 20.93 -0.46
C PHE A 64 15.18 22.23 -0.61
N LEU A 65 13.89 22.22 -0.27
CA LEU A 65 13.04 23.41 -0.32
C LEU A 65 13.53 24.51 0.64
N LYS A 66 13.96 24.13 1.85
CA LYS A 66 14.51 25.06 2.85
C LYS A 66 15.79 25.73 2.36
N ASN A 67 16.72 24.96 1.81
CA ASN A 67 18.01 25.46 1.31
C ASN A 67 17.85 26.41 0.11
N ASN A 68 16.74 26.31 -0.63
CA ASN A 68 16.44 27.15 -1.78
C ASN A 68 15.53 28.35 -1.47
N GLY A 69 15.21 28.61 -0.20
CA GLY A 69 14.54 29.83 0.24
C GLY A 69 13.04 29.71 0.52
N SER A 70 12.50 28.49 0.68
CA SER A 70 11.10 28.30 1.09
C SER A 70 10.87 28.76 2.53
N GLN A 71 9.84 29.59 2.76
CA GLN A 71 9.47 30.06 4.10
C GLN A 71 8.75 28.99 4.93
N ASN A 72 7.99 28.08 4.30
CA ASN A 72 7.24 27.02 4.98
C ASN A 72 7.27 25.69 4.20
N PRO A 73 8.44 25.02 4.13
CA PRO A 73 8.64 23.83 3.31
C PRO A 73 7.80 22.63 3.79
N GLU A 74 7.50 22.54 5.09
CA GLU A 74 6.68 21.46 5.64
C GLU A 74 5.21 21.55 5.23
N SER A 75 4.63 22.75 5.26
CA SER A 75 3.24 22.96 4.84
C SER A 75 3.08 22.66 3.35
N VAL A 76 4.03 23.09 2.52
CA VAL A 76 4.03 22.84 1.07
C VAL A 76 4.09 21.34 0.80
N PHE A 77 4.98 20.63 1.48
CA PHE A 77 5.06 19.18 1.38
C PHE A 77 3.74 18.50 1.76
N ASN A 78 3.15 18.88 2.90
CA ASN A 78 1.92 18.26 3.37
C ASN A 78 0.79 18.44 2.35
N THR A 79 0.59 19.66 1.84
CA THR A 79 -0.39 19.97 0.79
C THR A 79 -0.17 19.11 -0.48
N ALA A 80 1.07 18.98 -0.93
CA ALA A 80 1.39 18.15 -2.10
C ALA A 80 1.15 16.66 -1.84
N SER A 81 1.49 16.18 -0.65
CA SER A 81 1.39 14.77 -0.24
C SER A 81 -0.04 14.32 0.10
N GLU A 82 -0.95 15.28 0.22
CA GLU A 82 -2.40 15.07 0.42
C GLU A 82 -3.19 15.28 -0.87
N TYR A 83 -2.54 15.68 -1.96
CA TYR A 83 -3.19 15.78 -3.25
C TYR A 83 -3.60 14.39 -3.77
N PHE A 84 -4.88 14.22 -4.07
CA PHE A 84 -5.41 13.01 -4.68
C PHE A 84 -6.20 13.35 -5.95
N VAL A 85 -6.06 12.51 -6.97
CA VAL A 85 -6.83 12.61 -8.21
C VAL A 85 -8.05 11.69 -8.09
N ILE A 86 -9.24 12.23 -8.32
CA ILE A 86 -10.47 11.44 -8.40
C ILE A 86 -10.53 10.83 -9.79
N SER A 87 -10.46 9.50 -9.88
CA SER A 87 -10.56 8.78 -11.15
C SER A 87 -11.92 9.04 -11.83
N PRO A 88 -11.95 9.15 -13.16
CA PRO A 88 -13.21 9.33 -13.89
C PRO A 88 -14.10 8.09 -13.75
N VAL A 89 -15.42 8.29 -13.64
CA VAL A 89 -16.41 7.20 -13.53
C VAL A 89 -16.54 6.49 -14.88
N ASP A 90 -16.65 5.15 -14.86
CA ASP A 90 -16.44 4.19 -15.96
C ASP A 90 -17.42 4.23 -17.16
N ILE A 91 -18.21 5.28 -17.38
CA ILE A 91 -19.39 5.14 -18.23
C ILE A 91 -19.10 5.06 -19.75
N GLU A 92 -17.91 5.34 -20.28
CA GLU A 92 -17.67 5.16 -21.74
C GLU A 92 -16.18 5.07 -22.20
N PRO A 93 -15.78 4.05 -22.99
CA PRO A 93 -14.38 3.73 -23.28
C PRO A 93 -13.62 4.75 -24.17
N THR A 94 -14.30 5.61 -24.93
CA THR A 94 -13.63 6.54 -25.87
C THR A 94 -13.23 7.89 -25.25
N ASP A 95 -13.91 8.34 -24.18
CA ASP A 95 -13.64 9.65 -23.54
C ASP A 95 -12.81 9.51 -22.24
N ILE A 96 -12.66 8.30 -21.68
CA ILE A 96 -11.88 8.06 -20.46
C ILE A 96 -10.41 8.44 -20.65
N ILE A 97 -9.80 8.10 -21.79
CA ILE A 97 -8.38 8.42 -22.06
C ILE A 97 -8.17 9.94 -22.04
N ARG A 98 -9.05 10.69 -22.73
CA ARG A 98 -8.96 12.16 -22.80
C ARG A 98 -9.19 12.82 -21.44
N ARG A 99 -10.11 12.27 -20.64
CA ARG A 99 -10.35 12.70 -19.25
C ARG A 99 -9.14 12.42 -18.37
N LEU A 100 -8.54 11.24 -18.50
CA LEU A 100 -7.34 10.88 -17.76
C LEU A 100 -6.17 11.80 -18.12
N GLU A 101 -5.94 12.06 -19.41
CA GLU A 101 -4.93 13.03 -19.85
C GLU A 101 -5.17 14.41 -19.23
N THR A 102 -6.42 14.88 -19.25
CA THR A 102 -6.80 16.18 -18.66
C THR A 102 -6.56 16.19 -17.15
N LEU A 103 -6.86 15.10 -16.45
CA LEU A 103 -6.61 14.97 -15.01
C LEU A 103 -5.11 14.99 -14.69
N LEU A 104 -4.30 14.24 -15.44
CA LEU A 104 -2.85 14.21 -15.28
C LEU A 104 -2.23 15.59 -15.54
N ARG A 105 -2.63 16.26 -16.62
CA ARG A 105 -2.20 17.64 -16.91
C ARG A 105 -2.61 18.62 -15.82
N THR A 106 -3.83 18.49 -15.30
CA THR A 106 -4.32 19.35 -14.21
C THR A 106 -3.51 19.14 -12.94
N GLN A 107 -3.11 17.90 -12.64
CA GLN A 107 -2.23 17.59 -11.53
C GLN A 107 -0.86 18.25 -11.74
N GLU A 108 -0.21 18.02 -12.89
CA GLU A 108 1.10 18.58 -13.21
C GLU A 108 1.11 20.12 -13.08
N THR A 109 0.13 20.80 -13.70
CA THR A 109 0.00 22.26 -13.59
C THR A 109 -0.20 22.75 -12.16
N ARG A 110 -0.87 21.98 -11.29
CA ARG A 110 -1.04 22.34 -9.88
C ARG A 110 0.26 22.19 -9.10
N PHE A 111 1.01 21.13 -9.37
CA PHE A 111 2.31 20.91 -8.74
C PHE A 111 3.31 21.98 -9.18
N GLU A 112 3.34 22.34 -10.46
CA GLU A 112 4.14 23.46 -10.98
C GLU A 112 3.81 24.76 -10.24
N LYS A 113 2.53 25.15 -10.18
CA LYS A 113 2.09 26.37 -9.48
C LYS A 113 2.49 26.38 -8.00
N LEU A 114 2.34 25.25 -7.31
CA LEU A 114 2.71 25.13 -5.92
C LEU A 114 4.21 25.40 -5.71
N VAL A 115 5.07 24.88 -6.59
CA VAL A 115 6.51 25.11 -6.53
C VAL A 115 6.86 26.56 -6.91
N GLU A 116 6.19 27.15 -7.89
CA GLU A 116 6.36 28.56 -8.26
C GLU A 116 6.03 29.53 -7.12
N GLU A 117 4.93 29.27 -6.41
CA GLU A 117 4.54 30.05 -5.22
C GLU A 117 5.53 29.86 -4.07
N THR A 118 6.12 28.67 -3.95
CA THR A 118 7.07 28.34 -2.88
C THR A 118 8.47 28.90 -3.12
N LEU A 119 8.91 28.94 -4.38
CA LEU A 119 10.26 29.28 -4.81
C LEU A 119 10.23 30.33 -5.95
N PRO A 120 9.77 31.57 -5.69
CA PRO A 120 9.58 32.58 -6.73
C PRO A 120 10.90 33.12 -7.30
N ASN A 121 11.97 33.14 -6.50
CA ASN A 121 13.25 33.78 -6.83
C ASN A 121 14.35 32.79 -7.29
N THR A 122 13.98 31.55 -7.62
CA THR A 122 14.94 30.49 -7.93
C THR A 122 14.98 30.17 -9.42
N ASP A 123 16.15 29.73 -9.90
CA ASP A 123 16.37 29.35 -11.30
C ASP A 123 15.40 28.23 -11.77
N LYS A 124 15.09 28.23 -13.07
CA LYS A 124 14.18 27.26 -13.69
C LYS A 124 14.66 25.81 -13.48
N PHE A 125 15.98 25.58 -13.50
CA PHE A 125 16.53 24.24 -13.27
C PHE A 125 16.26 23.76 -11.84
N THR A 126 16.56 24.60 -10.84
CA THR A 126 16.30 24.29 -9.43
C THR A 126 14.82 24.09 -9.14
N ARG A 127 13.95 24.86 -9.81
CA ARG A 127 12.50 24.72 -9.69
C ARG A 127 12.00 23.38 -10.22
N SER A 128 12.51 22.93 -11.38
CA SER A 128 12.21 21.61 -11.92
C SER A 128 12.70 20.48 -11.01
N LEU A 129 13.88 20.62 -10.42
CA LEU A 129 14.40 19.65 -9.45
C LEU A 129 13.53 19.60 -8.17
N ALA A 130 13.07 20.75 -7.68
CA ALA A 130 12.14 20.83 -6.54
C ALA A 130 10.84 20.10 -6.84
N LEU A 131 10.27 20.34 -8.03
CA LEU A 131 9.05 19.70 -8.52
C LEU A 131 9.19 18.18 -8.54
N THR A 132 10.21 17.64 -9.22
CA THR A 132 10.44 16.20 -9.29
C THR A 132 10.65 15.57 -7.91
N ALA A 133 11.41 16.23 -7.03
CA ALA A 133 11.62 15.73 -5.67
C ALA A 133 10.30 15.65 -4.87
N LEU A 134 9.47 16.69 -4.97
CA LEU A 134 8.17 16.78 -4.32
C LEU A 134 7.20 15.72 -4.84
N GLU A 135 7.14 15.50 -6.16
CA GLU A 135 6.31 14.48 -6.79
C GLU A 135 6.71 13.06 -6.37
N ILE A 136 8.00 12.74 -6.43
CA ILE A 136 8.52 11.42 -6.02
C ILE A 136 8.19 11.17 -4.56
N SER A 137 8.38 12.18 -3.71
CA SER A 137 8.14 12.03 -2.28
C SER A 137 6.64 11.88 -1.95
N ALA A 138 5.78 12.64 -2.63
CA ALA A 138 4.33 12.50 -2.52
C ALA A 138 3.88 11.11 -2.99
N ALA A 139 4.43 10.60 -4.10
CA ALA A 139 4.13 9.26 -4.62
C ALA A 139 4.57 8.16 -3.64
N LEU A 140 5.76 8.24 -3.06
CA LEU A 140 6.23 7.31 -2.03
C LEU A 140 5.32 7.30 -0.79
N ASN A 141 4.92 8.48 -0.33
CA ASN A 141 3.99 8.61 0.79
C ASN A 141 2.62 8.01 0.46
N GLN A 142 2.13 8.20 -0.77
CA GLN A 142 0.86 7.63 -1.22
C GLN A 142 0.91 6.09 -1.23
N VAL A 143 1.98 5.50 -1.77
CA VAL A 143 2.18 4.05 -1.78
C VAL A 143 2.23 3.50 -0.34
N TYR A 144 2.97 4.16 0.56
CA TYR A 144 3.01 3.78 1.98
C TYR A 144 1.61 3.78 2.63
N LYS A 145 0.82 4.84 2.43
CA LYS A 145 -0.55 4.95 2.97
C LYS A 145 -1.45 3.83 2.44
N ILE A 146 -1.40 3.54 1.14
CA ILE A 146 -2.22 2.51 0.50
C ILE A 146 -1.87 1.12 1.05
N VAL A 147 -0.59 0.75 1.08
CA VAL A 147 -0.15 -0.57 1.58
C VAL A 147 -0.48 -0.72 3.07
N ARG A 148 -0.29 0.36 3.86
CA ARG A 148 -0.66 0.37 5.28
C ARG A 148 -2.17 0.17 5.47
N HIS A 149 -3.00 0.80 4.63
CA HIS A 149 -4.44 0.63 4.68
C HIS A 149 -4.86 -0.83 4.44
N TYR A 150 -4.34 -1.45 3.37
CA TYR A 150 -4.62 -2.86 3.08
C TYR A 150 -4.12 -3.81 4.17
N LEU A 151 -2.93 -3.57 4.72
CA LEU A 151 -2.42 -4.38 5.85
C LEU A 151 -3.34 -4.31 7.07
N LEU A 152 -3.83 -3.12 7.43
CA LEU A 152 -4.75 -2.95 8.55
C LEU A 152 -6.11 -3.60 8.27
N LEU A 153 -6.59 -3.50 7.04
CA LEU A 153 -7.82 -4.14 6.60
C LEU A 153 -7.71 -5.67 6.70
N GLY A 154 -6.68 -6.27 6.08
CA GLY A 154 -6.46 -7.72 6.09
C GLY A 154 -6.29 -8.28 7.51
N ARG A 155 -5.63 -7.53 8.40
CA ARG A 155 -5.54 -7.88 9.84
C ARG A 155 -6.89 -7.86 10.54
N LYS A 156 -7.73 -6.86 10.26
CA LYS A 156 -9.05 -6.72 10.90
C LYS A 156 -10.03 -7.78 10.40
N THR A 157 -10.01 -8.07 9.10
CA THR A 157 -10.94 -9.03 8.48
C THR A 157 -10.48 -10.48 8.59
N ASN A 158 -9.26 -10.75 9.08
CA ASN A 158 -8.64 -12.08 9.05
C ASN A 158 -8.73 -12.73 7.66
N ASN A 159 -8.59 -11.91 6.61
CA ASN A 159 -8.68 -12.38 5.24
C ASN A 159 -7.27 -12.40 4.63
N TRP A 160 -6.88 -13.52 4.04
CA TRP A 160 -5.56 -13.69 3.43
C TRP A 160 -5.50 -13.15 1.99
N ILE A 161 -6.65 -12.96 1.36
CA ILE A 161 -6.79 -12.52 -0.04
C ILE A 161 -6.62 -11.01 -0.21
N LEU A 162 -6.71 -10.23 0.88
CA LEU A 162 -6.64 -8.76 0.88
C LEU A 162 -5.33 -8.24 1.45
#